data_AF-A0A0D0BRL7-F1
#
_entry.id   AF-A0A0D0BRL7-F1
#
_cell.length_a   1.000
_cell.length_b   1.000
_cell.length_c   1.000
_cell.angle_alpha   90.00
_cell.angle_beta   90.00
_cell.angle_gamma   90.00
#
_symmetry.space_group_name_H-M   'P 1'
#
loop_
_entity.id
_entity.type
_entity.pdbx_description
1 polymer ?
#
loop_
_entity_poly.entity_id
_entity_poly.type
_entity_poly.pdbx_seq_one_letter_code
_entity_poly.pdbx_strand_id
1 'polypeptide(L)'
;PIKLFINSADELFGPITTIHQNGRVTNHLPWTAFVFGPASWECINDTHVIISDANNVQQYFSDEKWPTLWHVIPALEELQTAWESKGENPKYALYKGTIHSGLCKIAKYYNRLDDKPVYILVLGT
;
A
#
# COMPACT_ATOMS: atom_id res chain seq x y z
N PRO A 1 -7.62 22.28 13.12
CA PRO A 1 -6.49 23.05 12.54
C PRO A 1 -6.47 23.04 11.01
N ILE A 2 -6.34 21.87 10.36
CA ILE A 2 -6.15 21.79 8.89
C ILE A 2 -7.40 22.22 8.09
N LYS A 3 -8.61 21.85 8.51
CA LYS A 3 -9.85 22.27 7.84
C LYS A 3 -10.06 23.79 7.91
N LEU A 4 -9.73 24.39 9.06
CA LEU A 4 -9.81 25.84 9.23
C LEU A 4 -8.82 26.56 8.32
N PHE A 5 -7.58 26.05 8.22
CA PHE A 5 -6.59 26.57 7.28
C PHE A 5 -7.08 26.51 5.84
N ILE A 6 -7.56 25.35 5.37
CA ILE A 6 -7.98 25.20 3.97
C ILE A 6 -9.17 26.09 3.63
N ASN A 7 -10.12 26.25 4.56
CA ASN A 7 -11.28 27.10 4.35
C ASN A 7 -10.94 28.60 4.25
N SER A 8 -9.82 29.05 4.82
CA SER A 8 -9.37 30.45 4.75
C SER A 8 -8.18 30.66 3.81
N ALA A 9 -7.54 29.60 3.31
CA ALA A 9 -6.30 29.70 2.56
C ALA A 9 -6.46 30.43 1.22
N ASP A 10 -7.56 30.20 0.51
CA ASP A 10 -7.84 30.90 -0.76
C ASP A 10 -8.02 32.41 -0.54
N GLU A 11 -8.60 32.83 0.58
CA GLU A 11 -8.80 34.25 0.94
C GLU A 11 -7.49 34.89 1.43
N LEU A 12 -6.70 34.17 2.23
CA LEU A 12 -5.47 34.68 2.85
C LEU A 12 -4.27 34.68 1.91
N PHE A 13 -4.17 33.69 1.01
CA PHE A 13 -2.98 33.45 0.19
C PHE A 13 -3.26 33.47 -1.31
N GLY A 14 -4.53 33.57 -1.73
CA GLY A 14 -4.94 33.38 -3.11
C GLY A 14 -4.88 31.90 -3.55
N PRO A 15 -5.14 31.60 -4.83
CA PRO A 15 -5.14 30.23 -5.34
C PRO A 15 -3.75 29.61 -5.25
N ILE A 16 -3.68 28.33 -4.86
CA ILE A 16 -2.40 27.61 -4.68
C ILE A 16 -1.61 27.51 -5.98
N THR A 17 -2.29 27.40 -7.13
CA THR A 17 -1.63 27.45 -8.43
C THR A 17 -2.56 27.99 -9.51
N THR A 18 -1.95 28.55 -10.54
CA THR A 18 -2.66 29.05 -11.74
C THR A 18 -2.14 28.28 -12.94
N ILE A 19 -3.05 27.61 -13.65
CA ILE A 19 -2.72 26.86 -14.86
C ILE A 19 -2.72 27.83 -16.03
N HIS A 20 -1.59 27.92 -16.72
CA HIS A 20 -1.47 28.66 -17.98
C HIS A 20 -1.44 27.67 -19.15
N GLN A 21 -2.29 27.90 -20.15
CA GLN A 21 -2.24 27.21 -21.44
C GLN A 21 -2.00 28.25 -22.52
N ASN A 22 -0.98 28.04 -23.36
CA ASN A 22 -0.58 28.97 -24.43
C ASN A 22 -0.34 30.41 -23.94
N GLY A 23 0.28 30.57 -22.77
CA GLY A 23 0.57 31.88 -22.17
C GLY A 23 -0.64 32.59 -21.56
N ARG A 24 -1.84 32.02 -21.63
CA ARG A 24 -3.05 32.57 -21.02
C ARG A 24 -3.44 31.80 -19.77
N VAL A 25 -3.81 32.52 -18.72
CA VAL A 25 -4.42 31.93 -17.53
C VAL A 25 -5.69 31.20 -17.95
N THR A 26 -5.74 29.91 -17.67
CA THR A 26 -6.85 29.03 -18.03
C THR A 26 -7.69 28.67 -16.83
N ASN A 27 -7.06 28.37 -15.69
CA ASN A 27 -7.76 28.03 -14.46
C ASN A 27 -6.96 28.46 -13.24
N HIS A 28 -7.65 28.93 -12.20
CA HIS A 28 -7.09 29.07 -10.86
C HIS A 28 -7.50 27.84 -10.04
N LEU A 29 -6.52 27.11 -9.53
CA LEU A 29 -6.79 25.99 -8.64
C LEU A 29 -6.83 26.51 -7.19
N PRO A 30 -7.96 26.36 -6.49
CA PRO A 30 -8.03 26.72 -5.08
C PRO A 30 -7.31 25.68 -4.20
N TRP A 31 -6.99 26.06 -2.97
CA TRP A 31 -6.43 25.15 -1.96
C TRP A 31 -7.36 23.96 -1.68
N THR A 32 -8.67 24.20 -1.74
CA THR A 32 -9.72 23.18 -1.58
C THR A 32 -9.67 22.09 -2.66
N ALA A 33 -9.10 22.35 -3.84
CA ALA A 33 -8.98 21.35 -4.92
C ALA A 33 -8.08 20.16 -4.54
N PHE A 34 -7.23 20.33 -3.53
CA PHE A 34 -6.31 19.29 -3.04
C PHE A 34 -6.85 18.56 -1.80
N VAL A 35 -8.08 18.87 -1.37
CA VAL A 35 -8.74 18.15 -0.27
C VAL A 35 -9.32 16.85 -0.81
N PHE A 36 -8.87 15.73 -0.26
CA PHE A 36 -9.54 14.46 -0.50
C PHE A 36 -10.95 14.47 0.08
N GLY A 37 -11.91 14.06 -0.75
CA GLY A 37 -13.26 13.76 -0.30
C GLY A 37 -13.27 12.53 0.62
N PRO A 38 -14.38 12.30 1.35
CA PRO A 38 -14.51 11.15 2.26
C PRO A 38 -14.20 9.80 1.59
N ALA A 39 -14.72 9.57 0.38
CA ALA A 39 -14.48 8.33 -0.36
C ALA A 39 -13.00 8.14 -0.76
N SER A 40 -12.28 9.22 -1.08
CA SER A 40 -10.84 9.14 -1.39
C SER A 40 -10.03 8.80 -0.14
N TRP A 41 -10.41 9.33 1.03
CA TRP A 41 -9.79 8.96 2.31
C TRP A 41 -10.05 7.51 2.69
N GLU A 42 -11.28 7.02 2.49
CA GLU A 42 -11.59 5.60 2.66
C GLU A 42 -10.71 4.73 1.76
N CYS A 43 -10.56 5.11 0.49
CA CYS A 43 -9.69 4.39 -0.44
C CYS A 43 -8.23 4.37 0.00
N ILE A 44 -7.70 5.49 0.50
CA ILE A 44 -6.35 5.59 1.06
C ILE A 44 -6.21 4.69 2.29
N ASN A 45 -7.18 4.70 3.19
CA ASN A 45 -7.15 3.88 4.40
C ASN A 45 -7.20 2.39 4.07
N ASP A 46 -8.04 1.97 3.13
CA ASP A 46 -8.11 0.58 2.69
C ASP A 46 -6.81 0.13 2.03
N THR A 47 -6.22 0.99 1.19
CA THR A 47 -4.91 0.75 0.58
C THR A 47 -3.82 0.62 1.65
N HIS A 48 -3.81 1.52 2.65
CA HIS A 48 -2.87 1.47 3.77
C HIS A 48 -2.98 0.15 4.53
N VAL A 49 -4.20 -0.30 4.83
CA VAL A 49 -4.44 -1.58 5.51
C VAL A 49 -3.89 -2.75 4.69
N ILE A 50 -4.15 -2.80 3.38
CA ILE A 50 -3.63 -3.86 2.50
C ILE A 50 -2.09 -3.87 2.48
N ILE A 51 -1.46 -2.70 2.37
CA ILE A 51 0.00 -2.58 2.32
C ILE A 51 0.62 -2.92 3.68
N SER A 52 -0.06 -2.62 4.78
CA SER A 52 0.44 -2.88 6.12
C SER A 52 0.69 -4.36 6.40
N ASP A 53 -0.10 -5.26 5.82
CA ASP A 53 0.13 -6.71 5.93
C ASP A 53 1.52 -7.08 5.40
N ALA A 54 1.85 -6.60 4.20
CA ALA A 54 3.13 -6.88 3.56
C ALA A 54 4.30 -6.22 4.31
N ASN A 55 4.09 -5.01 4.84
CA ASN A 55 5.09 -4.32 5.64
C ASN A 55 5.40 -5.07 6.95
N ASN A 56 4.38 -5.58 7.64
CA ASN A 56 4.56 -6.36 8.87
C ASN A 56 5.36 -7.64 8.62
N VAL A 57 5.04 -8.35 7.54
CA VAL A 57 5.76 -9.55 7.12
C VAL A 57 7.20 -9.22 6.71
N GLN A 58 7.42 -8.13 5.98
CA GLN A 58 8.75 -7.67 5.59
C GLN A 58 9.62 -7.36 6.82
N GLN A 59 9.03 -6.85 7.90
CA GLN A 59 9.75 -6.52 9.12
C GLN A 59 10.38 -7.74 9.81
N TYR A 60 9.85 -8.95 9.61
CA TYR A 60 10.45 -10.18 10.14
C TYR A 60 11.85 -10.46 9.58
N PHE A 61 12.17 -9.89 8.42
CA PHE A 61 13.46 -10.09 7.75
C PHE A 61 14.44 -8.94 7.99
N SER A 62 14.06 -7.94 8.78
CA SER A 62 14.88 -6.75 9.07
C SER A 62 15.89 -6.96 10.22
N ASP A 63 16.01 -8.18 10.78
CA ASP A 63 16.98 -8.46 11.84
C ASP A 63 18.38 -8.74 11.24
N GLU A 64 19.35 -7.92 11.61
CA GLU A 64 20.75 -8.04 11.16
C GLU A 64 21.55 -9.09 11.94
N LYS A 65 21.09 -9.48 13.14
CA LYS A 65 21.84 -10.33 14.08
C LYS A 65 21.46 -11.79 13.97
N TRP A 66 20.22 -12.09 13.59
CA TRP A 66 19.71 -13.46 13.53
C TRP A 66 19.37 -13.86 12.10
N PRO A 67 19.62 -15.12 11.70
CA PRO A 67 19.17 -15.61 10.41
C PRO A 67 17.64 -15.57 10.37
N THR A 68 17.08 -14.78 9.46
CA THR A 68 15.62 -14.64 9.29
C THR A 68 15.08 -15.53 8.18
N LEU A 69 15.95 -16.21 7.42
CA LEU A 69 15.58 -16.96 6.23
C LEU A 69 14.65 -18.15 6.54
N TRP A 70 14.75 -18.76 7.73
CA TRP A 70 13.87 -19.86 8.13
C TRP A 70 12.40 -19.43 8.30
N HIS A 71 12.14 -18.15 8.53
CA HIS A 71 10.78 -17.60 8.63
C HIS A 71 10.12 -17.35 7.26
N VAL A 72 10.83 -17.53 6.15
CA VAL A 72 10.33 -17.11 4.84
C VAL A 72 9.03 -17.81 4.43
N ILE A 73 8.92 -19.12 4.70
CA ILE A 73 7.73 -19.90 4.37
C ILE A 73 6.54 -19.47 5.26
N PRO A 74 6.65 -19.48 6.60
CA PRO A 74 5.58 -18.98 7.46
C PRO A 74 5.11 -17.57 7.12
N ALA A 75 6.03 -16.66 6.83
CA ALA A 75 5.69 -15.27 6.56
C ALA A 75 4.97 -15.08 5.21
N LEU A 76 5.31 -15.89 4.19
CA LEU A 76 4.59 -15.89 2.92
C LEU A 76 3.18 -16.49 3.07
N GLU A 77 3.03 -17.55 3.85
CA GLU A 77 1.73 -18.18 4.13
C GLU A 77 0.81 -17.24 4.93
N GLU A 78 1.36 -16.51 5.90
CA GLU A 78 0.65 -15.48 6.64
C GLU A 78 0.14 -14.36 5.72
N LEU A 79 1.03 -13.83 4.86
CA LEU A 79 0.65 -12.79 3.91
C LEU A 79 -0.40 -13.28 2.92
N GLN A 80 -0.24 -14.50 2.40
CA GLN A 80 -1.19 -15.12 1.48
C GLN A 80 -2.57 -15.24 2.14
N THR A 81 -2.64 -15.79 3.34
CA THR A 81 -3.89 -15.96 4.09
C THR A 81 -4.58 -14.62 4.35
N ALA A 82 -3.81 -13.60 4.75
CA ALA A 82 -4.34 -12.26 4.99
C ALA A 82 -4.94 -11.63 3.72
N TRP A 83 -4.30 -11.83 2.57
CA TRP A 83 -4.74 -11.28 1.29
C TRP A 83 -5.88 -12.07 0.65
N GLU A 84 -5.93 -13.39 0.79
CA GLU A 84 -7.08 -14.21 0.39
C GLU A 84 -8.33 -13.79 1.15
N SER A 85 -8.24 -13.64 2.48
CA SER A 85 -9.34 -13.16 3.32
C SER A 85 -9.83 -11.76 2.89
N LYS A 86 -8.92 -10.85 2.56
CA LYS A 86 -9.28 -9.52 2.04
C LYS A 86 -9.88 -9.58 0.63
N GLY A 87 -9.42 -10.49 -0.23
CA GLY A 87 -9.95 -10.69 -1.58
C GLY A 87 -11.40 -11.16 -1.61
N GLU A 88 -11.81 -11.95 -0.61
CA GLU A 88 -13.19 -12.42 -0.45
C GLU A 88 -14.11 -11.38 0.22
N ASN A 89 -13.55 -10.46 1.00
CA ASN A 89 -14.33 -9.46 1.70
C ASN A 89 -14.91 -8.39 0.74
N PRO A 90 -16.24 -8.18 0.70
CA PRO A 90 -16.88 -7.18 -0.15
C PRO A 90 -16.35 -5.75 0.02
N LYS A 91 -15.83 -5.42 1.21
CA LYS A 91 -15.19 -4.13 1.49
C LYS A 91 -14.07 -3.82 0.51
N TYR A 92 -13.30 -4.83 0.10
CA TYR A 92 -12.15 -4.65 -0.78
C TYR A 92 -12.46 -4.98 -2.25
N ALA A 93 -13.73 -4.94 -2.66
CA ALA A 93 -14.14 -5.27 -4.03
C ALA A 93 -13.37 -4.47 -5.09
N LEU A 94 -13.09 -3.19 -4.84
CA LEU A 94 -12.30 -2.32 -5.72
C LEU A 94 -10.86 -2.80 -5.91
N TYR A 95 -10.30 -3.48 -4.91
CA TYR A 95 -8.90 -3.91 -4.88
C TYR A 95 -8.69 -5.36 -5.30
N LYS A 96 -9.75 -6.11 -5.61
CA LYS A 96 -9.67 -7.55 -5.93
C LYS A 96 -8.60 -7.86 -6.99
N GLY A 97 -8.56 -7.08 -8.08
CA GLY A 97 -7.55 -7.27 -9.13
C GLY A 97 -6.11 -7.08 -8.64
N THR A 98 -5.90 -6.08 -7.79
CA THR A 98 -4.59 -5.79 -7.20
C THR A 98 -4.18 -6.84 -6.18
N ILE A 99 -5.10 -7.26 -5.30
CA ILE A 99 -4.89 -8.34 -4.32
C ILE A 99 -4.55 -9.64 -5.05
N HIS A 100 -5.32 -10.00 -6.08
CA HIS A 100 -5.07 -11.19 -6.89
C HIS A 100 -3.69 -11.16 -7.55
N SER A 101 -3.31 -10.02 -8.13
CA SER A 101 -1.97 -9.84 -8.70
C SER A 101 -0.86 -10.00 -7.65
N GLY A 102 -1.13 -9.56 -6.42
CA GLY A 102 -0.27 -9.76 -5.25
C GLY A 102 -0.13 -11.24 -4.89
N LEU A 103 -1.23 -11.97 -4.80
CA LEU A 103 -1.25 -13.42 -4.54
C LEU A 103 -0.48 -14.20 -5.60
N CYS A 104 -0.63 -13.86 -6.89
CA CYS A 104 0.15 -14.47 -7.97
C CYS A 104 1.66 -14.26 -7.80
N LYS A 105 2.09 -13.09 -7.29
CA LYS A 105 3.51 -12.84 -6.98
C LYS A 105 3.97 -13.70 -5.81
N ILE A 106 3.18 -13.81 -4.74
CA ILE A 106 3.49 -14.65 -3.58
C ILE A 106 3.69 -16.10 -4.03
N ALA A 107 2.72 -16.66 -4.78
CA ALA A 107 2.80 -18.02 -5.31
C ALA A 107 4.04 -18.26 -6.18
N LYS A 108 4.41 -17.29 -7.04
CA LYS A 108 5.63 -17.37 -7.84
C LYS A 108 6.89 -17.47 -6.98
N TYR A 109 6.96 -16.73 -5.87
CA TYR A 109 8.11 -16.80 -4.98
C TYR A 109 8.08 -18.08 -4.15
N TYR A 110 6.92 -18.48 -3.63
CA TYR A 110 6.76 -19.74 -2.91
C TYR A 110 7.27 -20.94 -3.72
N ASN A 111 6.83 -21.09 -4.97
CA ASN A 111 7.28 -22.18 -5.85
C ASN A 111 8.81 -22.15 -6.10
N ARG A 112 9.41 -20.96 -6.19
CA ARG A 112 10.87 -20.82 -6.36
C ARG A 112 11.66 -21.19 -5.11
N LEU A 113 11.04 -21.09 -3.94
CA LEU A 113 11.64 -21.51 -2.67
C LEU A 113 11.62 -23.04 -2.58
N ASP A 114 10.51 -23.65 -2.97
CA ASP A 114 10.35 -25.11 -3.02
C ASP A 114 11.37 -25.78 -3.95
N ASP A 115 11.65 -25.16 -5.11
CA ASP A 115 12.67 -25.62 -6.07
C ASP A 115 14.12 -25.58 -5.53
N LYS A 116 14.39 -24.94 -4.38
CA LYS A 116 15.76 -24.71 -3.88
C LYS A 116 16.01 -25.35 -2.50
N PRO A 117 16.96 -26.30 -2.38
CA PRO A 117 17.24 -26.99 -1.12
C PRO A 117 17.93 -26.11 -0.04
N VAL A 118 18.25 -24.85 -0.34
CA VAL A 118 18.93 -23.91 0.58
C VAL A 118 18.16 -23.72 1.90
N TYR A 119 16.83 -23.82 1.88
CA TYR A 119 15.99 -23.65 3.06
C TYR A 119 16.02 -24.85 4.02
N ILE A 120 16.31 -26.05 3.50
CA ILE A 120 16.46 -27.28 4.31
C ILE A 120 17.69 -27.18 5.22
N LEU A 121 18.73 -26.47 4.78
CA LEU A 121 19.98 -26.31 5.54
C LEU A 121 19.85 -25.35 6.73
N VAL A 122 18.88 -24.42 6.70
CA VAL A 122 18.70 -23.41 7.77
C VAL A 122 17.76 -23.92 8.88
N LEU A 123 16.92 -24.92 8.60
CA LEU A 123 16.03 -25.55 9.58
C LEU A 123 16.67 -26.73 10.33
N GLY A 124 17.89 -27.14 9.92
CA GLY A 124 18.57 -28.35 10.40
C GLY A 124 19.76 -28.15 11.35
N THR A 125 19.99 -26.94 11.86
CA THR A 125 21.06 -26.62 12.83
C THR A 125 20.48 -26.21 14.17
#